data_AF-A0A2T3KG34-F1
#
_entry.id   AF-A0A2T3KG34-F1
#
_cell.length_a   1.000
_cell.length_b   1.000
_cell.length_c   1.000
_cell.angle_alpha   90.00
_cell.angle_beta   90.00
_cell.angle_gamma   90.00
#
_symmetry.space_group_name_H-M   'P 1'
#
loop_
_entity.id
_entity.type
_entity.pdbx_description
1 polymer ?
#
loop_
_entity_poly.entity_id
_entity_poly.type
_entity_poly.pdbx_seq_one_letter_code
_entity_poly.pdbx_strand_id
1 'polypeptide(L)'
;MDSDDVSLPHRLTICEDHLGFDVVAFSANYIDEKNNIIGENLVGTFNIEKDLIKKNPIIHPACMIKKDMLLKAKGYSGGFQSEDYDLWLRMEKLSAKFHFSNVKVLNYRISALQSKGALLPYCEVSGYFLREWLLTLKFKYLKGLIIALIKRIIYSFKNRKAKRNL
;
A
#
# COMPACT_ATOMS: atom_id res chain seq x y z
N MET A 1 -5.19 9.57 6.21
CA MET A 1 -5.26 9.01 7.57
C MET A 1 -6.67 8.57 7.75
N ASP A 2 -6.87 7.35 8.19
CA ASP A 2 -8.21 6.79 8.27
C ASP A 2 -8.88 7.28 9.55
N SER A 3 -10.22 7.29 9.57
CA SER A 3 -10.98 7.90 10.67
C SER A 3 -10.81 7.20 12.01
N ASP A 4 -10.37 5.94 11.99
CA ASP A 4 -10.19 5.08 13.15
C ASP A 4 -8.73 5.03 13.65
N ASP A 5 -7.78 5.62 12.92
CA ASP A 5 -6.38 5.73 13.31
C ASP A 5 -6.13 6.87 14.31
N VAL A 6 -5.01 6.80 15.03
CA VAL A 6 -4.56 7.86 15.94
C VAL A 6 -3.21 8.41 15.51
N SER A 7 -3.14 9.70 15.20
CA SER A 7 -1.87 10.37 14.89
C SER A 7 -0.97 10.45 16.11
N LEU A 8 0.33 10.17 15.93
CA LEU A 8 1.30 10.42 16.98
C LEU A 8 1.59 11.93 17.11
N PRO A 9 1.98 12.40 18.31
CA PRO A 9 2.47 13.76 18.50
C PRO A 9 3.63 14.05 17.54
N HIS A 10 3.69 15.27 17.01
CA HIS A 10 4.75 15.73 16.10
C HIS A 10 4.78 15.10 14.70
N ARG A 11 3.77 14.33 14.28
CA ARG A 11 3.66 13.80 12.90
C ARG A 11 3.93 14.88 11.84
N LEU A 12 3.33 16.06 11.99
CA LEU A 12 3.48 17.15 11.01
C LEU A 12 4.91 17.70 11.00
N THR A 13 5.52 17.90 12.16
CA THR A 13 6.92 18.34 12.26
C THR A 13 7.87 17.33 11.61
N ILE A 14 7.66 16.03 11.84
CA ILE A 14 8.45 14.98 11.17
C ILE A 14 8.27 15.06 9.64
N CYS A 15 7.06 15.33 9.16
CA CYS A 15 6.82 15.51 7.73
C CYS A 15 7.58 16.70 7.12
N GLU A 16 7.77 17.78 7.89
CA GLU A 16 8.52 18.98 7.44
C GLU A 16 9.98 18.66 7.10
N ASP A 17 10.60 17.70 7.80
CA ASP A 17 11.96 17.23 7.53
C ASP A 17 12.10 16.47 6.19
N HIS A 18 10.99 16.16 5.52
CA HIS A 18 10.96 15.35 4.30
C HIS A 18 10.30 16.04 3.09
N LEU A 19 10.16 17.37 3.09
CA LEU A 19 9.53 18.13 1.99
C LEU A 19 10.25 18.04 0.63
N GLY A 20 11.47 17.50 0.59
CA GLY A 20 12.24 17.25 -0.64
C GLY A 20 11.74 16.06 -1.48
N PHE A 21 10.81 15.26 -0.96
CA PHE A 21 10.26 14.07 -1.60
C PHE A 21 8.81 14.28 -2.06
N ASP A 22 8.38 13.49 -3.05
CA ASP A 22 7.00 13.54 -3.53
C ASP A 22 6.08 12.61 -2.73
N VAL A 23 6.63 11.49 -2.25
CA VAL A 23 5.92 10.54 -1.38
C VAL A 23 6.88 10.08 -0.29
N VAL A 24 6.42 10.12 0.95
CA VAL A 24 7.17 9.60 2.10
C VAL A 24 6.31 8.56 2.80
N ALA A 25 6.81 7.34 2.92
CA ALA A 25 6.17 6.27 3.67
C ALA A 25 6.84 6.16 5.04
N PHE A 26 6.04 6.24 6.11
CA PHE A 26 6.49 6.12 7.48
C PHE A 26 6.02 4.80 8.10
N SER A 27 6.65 4.40 9.20
CA SER A 27 6.19 3.28 10.02
C SER A 27 4.95 3.64 10.84
N ALA A 28 4.28 2.60 11.36
CA ALA A 28 3.15 2.75 12.27
C ALA A 28 3.21 1.72 13.41
N ASN A 29 2.67 2.05 14.58
CA ASN A 29 2.29 1.04 15.55
C ASN A 29 0.96 0.41 15.14
N TYR A 30 0.74 -0.85 15.50
CA TYR A 30 -0.58 -1.46 15.43
C TYR A 30 -1.28 -1.35 16.77
N ILE A 31 -2.52 -0.88 16.75
CA ILE A 31 -3.37 -0.80 17.94
C ILE A 31 -4.64 -1.64 17.79
N ASP A 32 -5.13 -2.19 18.90
CA ASP A 32 -6.43 -2.83 18.98
C ASP A 32 -7.58 -1.81 19.11
N GLU A 33 -8.82 -2.27 19.22
CA GLU A 33 -10.02 -1.42 19.43
C GLU A 33 -9.97 -0.61 20.74
N LYS A 34 -9.17 -1.04 21.72
CA LYS A 34 -8.97 -0.38 23.01
C LYS A 34 -7.75 0.55 23.03
N ASN A 35 -7.12 0.79 21.88
CA ASN A 35 -5.90 1.58 21.70
C ASN A 35 -4.64 0.97 22.34
N ASN A 36 -4.63 -0.31 22.70
CA ASN A 36 -3.42 -0.98 23.17
C ASN A 36 -2.51 -1.27 21.98
N ILE A 37 -1.21 -1.03 22.13
CA ILE A 37 -0.22 -1.41 21.12
C ILE A 37 -0.10 -2.94 21.09
N ILE A 38 -0.41 -3.54 19.96
CA ILE A 38 -0.37 -5.00 19.73
C ILE A 38 0.73 -5.42 18.75
N GLY A 39 1.48 -4.46 18.23
CA GLY A 39 2.59 -4.70 17.32
C GLY A 39 3.02 -3.45 16.57
N GLU A 40 3.75 -3.64 15.49
CA GLU A 40 4.25 -2.56 14.65
C GLU A 40 4.35 -2.98 13.19
N ASN A 41 4.34 -1.97 12.32
CA ASN A 41 4.64 -2.11 10.91
C ASN A 41 5.80 -1.17 10.58
N LEU A 42 7.00 -1.75 10.54
CA LEU A 42 8.20 -1.02 10.18
C LEU A 42 8.33 -0.97 8.67
N VAL A 43 8.38 0.26 8.16
CA VAL A 43 8.77 0.50 6.78
C VAL A 43 10.30 0.31 6.70
N GLY A 44 10.74 -0.67 5.91
CA GLY A 44 12.15 -0.93 5.63
C GLY A 44 12.69 -0.11 4.47
N THR A 45 13.93 -0.40 4.06
CA THR A 45 14.51 0.17 2.84
C THR A 45 13.88 -0.50 1.62
N PHE A 46 13.07 0.26 0.88
CA PHE A 46 12.41 -0.22 -0.33
C PHE A 46 12.90 0.52 -1.57
N ASN A 47 12.96 -0.21 -2.69
CA ASN A 47 13.06 0.37 -4.02
C ASN A 47 11.67 0.27 -4.66
N ILE A 48 10.97 1.40 -4.79
CA ILE A 48 9.58 1.42 -5.24
C ILE A 48 9.38 0.68 -6.57
N GLU A 49 10.28 0.83 -7.54
CA GLU A 49 10.16 0.20 -8.86
C GLU A 49 10.20 -1.33 -8.78
N LYS A 50 11.02 -1.88 -7.88
CA LYS A 50 11.21 -3.33 -7.71
C LYS A 50 10.21 -3.94 -6.74
N ASP A 51 9.90 -3.23 -5.66
CA ASP A 51 9.11 -3.76 -4.55
C ASP A 51 7.62 -3.63 -4.81
N LEU A 52 7.18 -2.58 -5.50
CA LEU A 52 5.77 -2.39 -5.88
C LEU A 52 5.29 -3.47 -6.86
N ILE A 53 6.19 -4.18 -7.55
CA ILE A 53 5.85 -5.36 -8.37
C ILE A 53 5.46 -6.55 -7.47
N LYS A 54 6.02 -6.62 -6.26
CA LYS A 54 5.89 -7.77 -5.35
C LYS A 54 4.85 -7.53 -4.26
N LYS A 55 4.74 -6.33 -3.71
CA LYS A 55 3.82 -5.99 -2.61
C LYS A 55 3.64 -4.49 -2.52
N ASN A 56 2.60 -4.03 -1.82
CA ASN A 56 2.49 -2.63 -1.43
C ASN A 56 3.49 -2.34 -0.29
N PRO A 57 4.51 -1.47 -0.50
CA PRO A 57 5.48 -1.15 0.54
C PRO A 57 5.05 0.05 1.41
N ILE A 58 3.94 0.71 1.08
CA ILE A 58 3.50 1.95 1.72
C ILE A 58 2.32 1.65 2.65
N ILE A 59 2.42 2.15 3.89
CA ILE A 59 1.30 2.17 4.82
C ILE A 59 0.49 3.42 4.50
N HIS A 60 -0.61 3.26 3.76
CA HIS A 60 -1.40 4.38 3.24
C HIS A 60 -1.68 5.51 4.25
N PRO A 61 -2.23 5.25 5.45
CA PRO A 61 -2.55 6.35 6.38
C PRO A 61 -1.30 6.96 7.04
N ALA A 62 -0.17 6.26 7.01
CA ALA A 62 1.13 6.72 7.50
C ALA A 62 2.05 7.19 6.35
N CYS A 63 1.48 7.73 5.27
CA CYS A 63 2.25 8.41 4.25
C CYS A 63 2.05 9.93 4.25
N MET A 64 2.99 10.63 3.63
CA MET A 64 2.87 12.00 3.17
C MET A 64 2.97 12.02 1.64
N ILE A 65 2.14 12.83 0.99
CA ILE A 65 2.12 12.99 -0.47
C ILE A 65 2.18 14.47 -0.81
N LYS A 66 3.09 14.86 -1.68
CA LYS A 66 3.16 16.21 -2.23
C LYS A 66 1.94 16.48 -3.10
N LYS A 67 1.21 17.55 -2.78
CA LYS A 67 -0.04 17.92 -3.47
C LYS A 67 0.09 17.94 -4.99
N ASP A 68 1.12 18.60 -5.51
CA ASP A 68 1.31 18.72 -6.96
C ASP A 68 1.51 17.36 -7.63
N MET A 69 2.20 16.43 -6.96
CA MET A 69 2.39 15.08 -7.50
C MET A 69 1.11 14.26 -7.45
N LEU A 70 0.31 14.40 -6.38
CA LEU A 70 -1.01 13.79 -6.29
C LEU A 70 -1.94 14.26 -7.42
N LEU A 71 -1.93 15.57 -7.71
CA LEU A 71 -2.74 16.16 -8.78
C LEU A 71 -2.24 15.71 -10.17
N LYS A 72 -0.91 15.66 -10.39
CA LYS A 72 -0.33 15.10 -11.63
C LYS A 72 -0.71 13.64 -11.84
N ALA A 73 -0.80 12.86 -10.77
CA ALA A 73 -1.28 11.48 -10.82
C ALA A 73 -2.80 11.39 -11.08
N LYS A 74 -3.55 12.49 -10.95
CA LYS A 74 -5.04 12.56 -10.99
C LYS A 74 -5.73 11.96 -9.77
N GLY A 75 -5.08 11.99 -8.60
CA GLY A 75 -5.67 11.52 -7.35
C GLY A 75 -5.94 10.01 -7.33
N TYR A 76 -6.87 9.57 -6.49
CA TYR A 76 -7.33 8.17 -6.44
C TYR A 76 -8.28 7.88 -7.60
N SER A 77 -8.12 6.72 -8.24
CA SER A 77 -8.82 6.36 -9.47
C SER A 77 -9.66 5.11 -9.28
N GLY A 78 -10.76 5.21 -8.53
CA GLY A 78 -11.68 4.10 -8.28
C GLY A 78 -11.01 2.83 -7.73
N GLY A 79 -11.82 1.78 -7.57
CA GLY A 79 -11.47 0.62 -6.77
C GLY A 79 -12.17 0.68 -5.41
N PHE A 80 -12.14 -0.43 -4.69
CA PHE A 80 -12.82 -0.53 -3.41
C PHE A 80 -11.85 -0.75 -2.25
N GLN A 81 -10.79 -1.54 -2.46
CA GLN A 81 -9.87 -1.92 -1.37
C GLN A 81 -8.39 -1.71 -1.69
N SER A 82 -8.04 -1.40 -2.94
CA SER A 82 -6.66 -1.32 -3.42
C SER A 82 -6.35 -0.01 -4.15
N GLU A 83 -7.13 1.05 -3.91
CA GLU A 83 -7.02 2.34 -4.60
C GLU A 83 -5.63 2.99 -4.40
N ASP A 84 -5.01 2.74 -3.26
CA ASP A 84 -3.68 3.21 -2.92
C ASP A 84 -2.59 2.54 -3.79
N TYR A 85 -2.71 1.24 -4.04
CA TYR A 85 -1.81 0.49 -4.90
C TYR A 85 -1.78 1.06 -6.32
N ASP A 86 -2.97 1.33 -6.86
CA ASP A 86 -3.15 1.97 -8.17
C ASP A 86 -2.47 3.34 -8.22
N LEU A 87 -2.65 4.15 -7.17
CA LEU A 87 -2.01 5.45 -7.04
C LEU A 87 -0.47 5.34 -7.08
N TRP A 88 0.10 4.41 -6.34
CA TRP A 88 1.56 4.22 -6.30
C TRP A 88 2.12 3.79 -7.64
N LEU A 89 1.42 2.92 -8.39
CA LEU A 89 1.83 2.54 -9.75
C LEU A 89 1.86 3.74 -10.69
N ARG A 90 0.84 4.61 -10.61
CA ARG A 90 0.78 5.83 -11.42
C ARG A 90 1.83 6.86 -11.02
N MET A 91 2.08 7.04 -9.73
CA MET A 91 3.13 7.94 -9.24
C MET A 91 4.54 7.47 -9.61
N GLU A 92 4.79 6.15 -9.57
CA GLU A 92 6.06 5.57 -10.03
C GLU A 92 6.28 5.84 -11.53
N LYS A 93 5.25 5.70 -12.36
CA LYS A 93 5.32 6.04 -13.79
C LYS A 93 5.62 7.49 -14.07
N LEU A 94 5.23 8.39 -13.17
CA LEU A 94 5.54 9.82 -13.22
C LEU A 94 6.91 10.15 -12.62
N SER A 95 7.69 9.12 -12.23
CA SER A 95 9.00 9.28 -11.61
C SER A 95 8.98 10.09 -10.31
N ALA A 96 7.93 9.89 -9.49
CA ALA A 96 7.88 10.45 -8.14
C ALA A 96 9.11 10.07 -7.31
N LYS A 97 9.61 11.01 -6.51
CA LYS A 97 10.66 10.77 -5.53
C LYS A 97 10.06 10.16 -4.27
N PHE A 98 10.25 8.86 -4.10
CA PHE A 98 9.82 8.13 -2.91
C PHE A 98 10.91 8.10 -1.84
N HIS A 99 10.51 8.27 -0.59
CA HIS A 99 11.34 8.03 0.59
C HIS A 99 10.63 7.09 1.57
N PHE A 100 11.42 6.24 2.22
CA PHE A 100 10.94 5.26 3.19
C PHE A 100 11.64 5.53 4.51
N SER A 101 10.88 6.00 5.50
CA SER A 101 11.37 6.36 6.82
C SER A 101 10.86 5.35 7.83
N ASN A 102 11.77 4.84 8.67
CA ASN A 102 11.40 3.90 9.74
C ASN A 102 10.76 4.61 10.95
N VAL A 103 10.70 5.95 10.95
CA VAL A 103 10.05 6.75 11.99
C VAL A 103 8.57 6.42 12.05
N LYS A 104 8.05 6.24 13.26
CA LYS A 104 6.63 5.98 13.51
C LYS A 104 5.88 7.29 13.63
N VAL A 105 4.82 7.46 12.85
CA VAL A 105 4.01 8.69 12.86
C VAL A 105 2.52 8.46 13.16
N LEU A 106 2.13 7.18 13.29
CA LEU A 106 0.74 6.77 13.39
C LEU A 106 0.59 5.53 14.27
N ASN A 107 -0.51 5.48 15.02
CA ASN A 107 -1.08 4.25 15.57
C ASN A 107 -2.21 3.80 14.64
N TYR A 108 -1.93 2.76 13.85
CA TYR A 108 -2.84 2.19 12.87
C TYR A 108 -3.74 1.15 13.51
N ARG A 109 -5.06 1.32 13.44
CA ARG A 109 -6.00 0.40 14.09
C ARG A 109 -6.14 -0.88 13.30
N ILE A 110 -6.13 -2.02 13.99
CA ILE A 110 -6.43 -3.33 13.41
C ILE A 110 -7.81 -3.78 13.88
N SER A 111 -8.75 -3.89 12.95
CA SER A 111 -10.10 -4.44 13.21
C SER A 111 -10.30 -5.76 12.48
N ALA A 112 -11.21 -6.61 12.98
CA ALA A 112 -11.53 -7.90 12.38
C ALA A 112 -12.15 -7.79 10.96
N LEU A 113 -12.67 -6.61 10.61
CA LEU A 113 -13.26 -6.29 9.31
C LEU A 113 -12.23 -5.87 8.25
N GLN A 114 -10.94 -5.85 8.57
CA GLN A 114 -9.91 -5.43 7.62
C GLN A 114 -9.82 -6.34 6.40
N SER A 115 -9.77 -5.71 5.22
CA SER A 115 -9.66 -6.33 3.90
C SER A 115 -8.39 -7.17 3.67
N LYS A 116 -7.44 -7.20 4.61
CA LYS A 116 -6.19 -7.94 4.46
C LYS A 116 -6.48 -9.43 4.35
N GLY A 117 -6.19 -9.99 3.18
CA GLY A 117 -6.50 -11.38 2.85
C GLY A 117 -7.93 -11.59 2.33
N ALA A 118 -8.63 -10.53 1.93
CA ALA A 118 -9.85 -10.66 1.13
C ALA A 118 -9.52 -11.06 -0.31
N LEU A 119 -10.52 -11.57 -1.03
CA LEU A 119 -10.37 -11.99 -2.41
C LEU A 119 -10.21 -10.81 -3.38
N LEU A 120 -11.02 -9.77 -3.20
CA LEU A 120 -11.16 -8.64 -4.12
C LEU A 120 -9.84 -7.88 -4.36
N PRO A 121 -8.98 -7.59 -3.35
CA PRO A 121 -7.72 -6.90 -3.57
C PRO A 121 -6.79 -7.61 -4.55
N TYR A 122 -6.75 -8.95 -4.53
CA TYR A 122 -5.92 -9.70 -5.48
C TYR A 122 -6.42 -9.55 -6.92
N CYS A 123 -7.74 -9.45 -7.12
CA CYS A 123 -8.33 -9.23 -8.43
C CYS A 123 -8.07 -7.80 -8.92
N GLU A 124 -8.26 -6.79 -8.06
CA GLU A 124 -7.99 -5.38 -8.37
C GLU A 124 -6.53 -5.17 -8.76
N VAL A 125 -5.58 -5.64 -7.93
CA VAL A 125 -4.14 -5.51 -8.21
C VAL A 125 -3.74 -6.22 -9.50
N SER A 126 -4.35 -7.37 -9.81
CA SER A 126 -4.13 -8.05 -11.10
C SER A 126 -4.63 -7.19 -12.27
N GLY A 127 -5.80 -6.58 -12.13
CA GLY A 127 -6.35 -5.64 -13.11
C GLY A 127 -5.46 -4.43 -13.34
N TYR A 128 -4.89 -3.84 -12.27
CA TYR A 128 -3.96 -2.73 -12.38
C TYR A 128 -2.71 -3.13 -13.15
N PHE A 129 -2.09 -4.28 -12.85
CA PHE A 129 -0.92 -4.74 -13.61
C PHE A 129 -1.23 -5.05 -15.07
N LEU A 130 -2.38 -5.66 -15.36
CA LEU A 130 -2.82 -5.89 -16.74
C LEU A 130 -2.95 -4.56 -17.50
N ARG A 131 -3.62 -3.56 -16.90
CA ARG A 131 -3.76 -2.22 -17.49
C ARG A 131 -2.40 -1.60 -17.77
N GLU A 132 -1.49 -1.60 -16.78
CA GLU A 132 -0.17 -1.00 -16.95
C GLU A 132 0.70 -1.73 -17.97
N TRP A 133 0.57 -3.05 -18.07
CA TRP A 133 1.25 -3.83 -19.10
C TRP A 133 0.69 -3.50 -20.48
N LEU A 134 -0.63 -3.47 -20.68
CA LEU A 134 -1.23 -3.14 -21.97
C LEU A 134 -0.88 -1.71 -22.44
N LEU A 135 -0.78 -0.75 -21.52
CA LEU A 135 -0.43 0.63 -21.85
C LEU A 135 1.05 0.83 -22.20
N THR A 136 1.97 -0.02 -21.72
CA THR A 136 3.41 0.24 -21.81
C THR A 136 4.23 -0.88 -22.42
N LEU A 137 3.68 -2.09 -22.48
CA LEU A 137 4.33 -3.36 -22.86
C LEU A 137 5.64 -3.67 -22.10
N LYS A 138 5.90 -2.99 -20.97
CA LYS A 138 7.10 -3.21 -20.17
C LYS A 138 7.00 -4.54 -19.41
N PHE A 139 8.05 -5.34 -19.50
CA PHE A 139 8.14 -6.66 -18.86
C PHE A 139 7.91 -6.61 -17.34
N LYS A 140 8.26 -5.50 -16.67
CA LYS A 140 8.06 -5.33 -15.23
C LYS A 140 6.59 -5.49 -14.80
N TYR A 141 5.64 -5.00 -15.59
CA TYR A 141 4.21 -5.11 -15.30
C TYR A 141 3.65 -6.49 -15.64
N LEU A 142 4.16 -7.13 -16.71
CA LEU A 142 3.84 -8.52 -17.00
C LEU A 142 4.28 -9.44 -15.85
N LYS A 143 5.49 -9.23 -15.31
CA LYS A 143 5.98 -9.92 -14.13
C LYS A 143 5.07 -9.67 -12.91
N GLY A 144 4.66 -8.42 -12.68
CA GLY A 144 3.71 -8.06 -11.62
C GLY A 144 2.36 -8.78 -11.76
N LEU A 145 1.82 -8.82 -12.98
CA LEU A 145 0.58 -9.53 -13.30
C LEU A 145 0.70 -11.03 -12.96
N ILE A 146 1.77 -11.70 -13.42
CA ILE A 146 2.00 -13.12 -13.12
C ILE A 146 2.05 -13.36 -11.61
N ILE A 147 2.78 -12.51 -10.86
CA ILE A 147 2.86 -12.61 -9.40
C ILE A 147 1.48 -12.42 -8.74
N ALA A 148 0.70 -11.42 -9.18
CA ALA A 148 -0.63 -11.15 -8.64
C ALA A 148 -1.60 -12.32 -8.90
N LEU A 149 -1.56 -12.91 -10.10
CA LEU A 149 -2.35 -14.09 -10.46
C LEU A 149 -1.95 -15.32 -9.65
N ILE A 150 -0.64 -15.57 -9.46
CA ILE A 150 -0.15 -16.67 -8.61
C ILE A 150 -0.67 -16.51 -7.17
N LYS A 151 -0.58 -15.30 -6.59
CA LYS A 151 -1.10 -15.04 -5.24
C LYS A 151 -2.60 -15.30 -5.14
N ARG A 152 -3.36 -14.87 -6.16
CA ARG A 152 -4.80 -15.14 -6.26
C ARG A 152 -5.11 -16.65 -6.31
N ILE A 153 -4.33 -17.42 -7.06
CA ILE A 153 -4.48 -18.88 -7.16
C ILE A 153 -4.17 -19.54 -5.80
N ILE A 154 -3.05 -19.18 -5.16
CA ILE A 154 -2.66 -19.70 -3.84
C ILE A 154 -3.75 -19.41 -2.79
N TYR A 155 -4.32 -18.21 -2.81
CA TYR A 155 -5.44 -17.84 -1.94
C TYR A 155 -6.63 -18.81 -2.07
N SER A 156 -6.98 -19.19 -3.30
CA SER A 156 -8.04 -20.17 -3.59
C SER A 156 -7.79 -21.51 -2.88
N PHE A 157 -6.56 -22.02 -2.94
CA PHE A 157 -6.20 -23.30 -2.34
C PHE A 157 -6.24 -23.26 -0.81
N LYS A 158 -5.75 -22.19 -0.19
CA LYS A 158 -5.80 -22.04 1.28
C LYS A 158 -7.24 -22.02 1.80
N ASN A 159 -8.13 -21.26 1.16
CA ASN A 159 -9.53 -21.19 1.59
C ASN A 159 -10.32 -22.47 1.32
N ARG A 160 -10.03 -23.22 0.24
CA ARG A 160 -10.62 -24.55 0.01
C ARG A 160 -10.22 -25.56 1.08
N LYS A 161 -8.96 -25.51 1.55
CA LYS A 161 -8.48 -26.39 2.63
C LYS A 161 -9.13 -26.04 3.98
N ALA A 162 -9.30 -24.76 4.29
CA ALA A 162 -10.01 -24.31 5.49
C ALA A 162 -11.48 -24.78 5.53
N LYS A 163 -12.18 -24.72 4.39
CA LYS A 163 -13.59 -25.17 4.26
C LYS A 163 -13.78 -26.70 4.30
N ARG A 164 -12.73 -27.49 4.07
CA ARG A 164 -12.79 -28.97 4.13
C ARG A 164 -12.50 -29.53 5.53
N ASN A 165 -11.99 -28.70 6.44
CA ASN A 165 -11.63 -29.08 7.80
C ASN A 165 -12.66 -28.58 8.85
N LEU A 166 -13.84 -28.14 8.38
CA LEU A 166 -15.03 -27.78 9.13
C LEU A 166 -16.13 -28.77 8.76
#